data_AF-A0A4U7CPX2-F1
#
_entry.id   AF-A0A4U7CPX2-F1
#
_cell.length_a   1.000
_cell.length_b   1.000
_cell.length_c   1.000
_cell.angle_alpha   90.00
_cell.angle_beta   90.00
_cell.angle_gamma   90.00
#
_symmetry.space_group_name_H-M   'P 1'
#
loop_
_entity.id
_entity.type
_entity.pdbx_description
1 polymer ?
#
loop_
_entity_poly.entity_id
_entity_poly.type
_entity_poly.pdbx_seq_one_letter_code
_entity_poly.pdbx_strand_id
1 'polypeptide(L)'
;YRSFTYRQSGFELDTKSGPNGRGLLILKKLNGKTREIPVRLHRDLPAHEQIKEVTLKKEATGAWYVSFCIKTDAPPKPNPEDIDSEDTVGLDLGVLKFVHDSDGRSVQRLELSDDRERLEREQRSLSRKQHGSNNWEQQRQRVAG
;
A
#
# COMPACT_ATOMS: atom_id res chain seq x y z
N TYR A 1 8.98 -11.99 7.45
CA TYR A 1 8.72 -10.61 7.04
C TYR A 1 9.92 -9.75 7.40
N ARG A 2 10.44 -8.90 6.50
CA ARG A 2 11.57 -7.98 6.78
C ARG A 2 11.12 -6.56 6.50
N SER A 3 11.03 -5.73 7.54
CA SER A 3 10.71 -4.31 7.41
C SER A 3 11.50 -3.48 8.41
N PHE A 4 11.73 -2.23 8.07
CA PHE A 4 12.29 -1.24 8.99
C PHE A 4 11.71 0.13 8.67
N THR A 5 11.63 0.98 9.70
CA THR A 5 10.98 2.28 9.62
C THR A 5 11.91 3.36 10.12
N TYR A 6 11.99 4.45 9.37
CA TYR A 6 12.58 5.71 9.78
C TYR A 6 11.46 6.65 10.21
N ARG A 7 11.53 7.14 11.45
CA ARG A 7 10.56 8.10 11.99
C ARG A 7 11.19 9.48 12.07
N GLN A 8 10.52 10.46 11.47
CA GLN A 8 10.81 11.90 11.52
C GLN A 8 12.19 12.35 10.99
N SER A 9 13.19 11.48 10.96
CA SER A 9 14.57 11.80 10.59
C SER A 9 15.29 10.56 10.05
N GLY A 10 16.49 10.76 9.51
CA GLY A 10 17.33 9.69 8.99
C GLY A 10 16.96 9.23 7.57
N PHE A 11 16.04 9.92 6.92
CA PHE A 11 15.75 9.76 5.50
C PHE A 11 15.63 11.13 4.84
N GLU A 12 15.94 11.20 3.56
CA GLU A 12 15.64 12.32 2.67
C GLU A 12 15.08 11.74 1.36
N LEU A 13 14.24 12.50 0.67
CA LEU A 13 13.70 12.09 -0.62
C LEU A 13 13.89 13.23 -1.61
N ASP A 14 14.71 13.00 -2.63
CA ASP A 14 14.86 13.90 -3.75
C ASP A 14 13.97 13.45 -4.91
N THR A 15 12.94 14.24 -5.20
CA THR A 15 12.02 14.05 -6.33
C THR A 15 12.30 15.01 -7.49
N LYS A 16 13.25 15.95 -7.34
CA LYS A 16 13.51 17.04 -8.29
C LYS A 16 14.49 16.64 -9.38
N SER A 17 15.31 15.63 -9.13
CA SER A 17 16.43 15.26 -10.00
C SER A 17 16.11 14.15 -11.02
N GLY A 18 14.84 13.78 -11.23
CA GLY A 18 14.47 12.62 -12.06
C GLY A 18 13.23 12.82 -12.95
N PRO A 19 13.04 11.96 -13.98
CA PRO A 19 11.82 11.96 -14.80
C PRO A 19 10.59 11.65 -13.94
N ASN A 20 9.42 12.17 -14.36
CA ASN A 20 8.14 12.00 -13.64
C ASN A 20 7.94 10.55 -13.15
N GLY A 21 7.60 10.40 -11.87
CA GLY A 21 7.39 9.10 -11.24
C GLY A 21 8.66 8.39 -10.75
N ARG A 22 9.81 9.06 -10.66
CA ARG A 22 11.03 8.55 -10.01
C ARG A 22 11.55 9.52 -8.95
N GLY A 23 12.25 8.98 -7.96
CA GLY A 23 12.95 9.76 -6.93
C GLY A 23 14.16 9.02 -6.38
N LEU A 24 15.00 9.73 -5.63
CA LEU A 24 16.16 9.19 -4.93
C LEU A 24 15.90 9.23 -3.43
N LEU A 25 15.74 8.05 -2.82
CA LEU A 25 15.56 7.91 -1.38
C LEU A 25 16.93 7.76 -0.71
N ILE A 26 17.29 8.73 0.10
CA ILE A 26 18.54 8.74 0.86
C ILE A 26 18.23 8.26 2.27
N LEU A 27 18.84 7.17 2.71
CA LEU A 27 18.70 6.59 4.03
C LEU A 27 20.00 6.71 4.80
N LYS A 28 19.98 7.39 5.94
CA LYS A 28 21.12 7.54 6.83
C LYS A 28 21.27 6.28 7.68
N LYS A 29 22.51 5.91 8.00
CA LYS A 29 22.85 4.80 8.92
C LYS A 29 22.29 3.43 8.52
N LEU A 30 21.91 3.20 7.26
CA LEU A 30 21.55 1.87 6.79
C LEU A 30 22.80 0.97 6.78
N ASN A 31 22.87 0.02 7.72
CA ASN A 31 24.08 -0.75 8.04
C ASN A 31 25.30 0.15 8.32
N GLY A 32 25.09 1.24 9.07
CA GLY A 32 26.14 2.18 9.46
C GLY A 32 26.61 3.13 8.37
N LYS A 33 26.00 3.10 7.17
CA LYS A 33 26.35 3.98 6.05
C LYS A 33 25.14 4.75 5.53
N THR A 34 25.37 5.90 4.91
CA THR A 34 24.35 6.56 4.11
C THR A 34 24.22 5.83 2.77
N ARG A 35 22.98 5.58 2.34
CA ARG A 35 22.67 4.87 1.11
C ARG A 35 21.64 5.65 0.30
N GLU A 36 21.88 5.73 -0.99
CA GLU A 36 20.96 6.33 -1.94
C GLU A 36 20.30 5.21 -2.74
N ILE A 37 18.98 5.21 -2.78
CA ILE A 37 18.17 4.14 -3.36
C ILE A 37 17.23 4.79 -4.39
N PRO A 38 17.42 4.50 -5.69
CA PRO A 38 16.45 4.92 -6.70
C PRO A 38 15.10 4.24 -6.44
N VAL A 39 14.03 5.04 -6.41
CA VAL A 39 12.67 4.56 -6.19
C VAL A 39 11.76 4.98 -7.34
N ARG A 40 10.81 4.12 -7.69
CA ARG A 40 9.68 4.48 -8.55
C ARG A 40 8.53 4.95 -7.66
N LEU A 41 8.08 6.17 -7.88
CA LEU A 41 6.96 6.75 -7.15
C LEU A 41 5.66 6.35 -7.83
N HIS A 42 4.67 5.92 -7.04
CA HIS A 42 3.35 5.58 -7.57
C HIS A 42 2.46 6.83 -7.75
N ARG A 43 2.73 7.88 -6.97
CA ARG A 43 2.08 9.19 -7.02
C ARG A 43 3.07 10.27 -6.60
N ASP A 44 2.74 11.52 -6.91
CA ASP A 44 3.50 12.66 -6.40
C ASP A 44 3.36 12.75 -4.87
N LEU A 45 4.47 13.08 -4.22
CA LEU A 45 4.54 13.22 -2.77
C LEU A 45 4.63 14.70 -2.41
N PRO A 46 4.02 15.10 -1.27
CA PRO A 46 4.13 16.47 -0.78
C PRO A 46 5.56 16.77 -0.31
N ALA A 47 5.78 18.01 0.13
CA ALA A 47 7.06 18.46 0.66
C ALA A 47 7.55 17.57 1.82
N HIS A 48 8.87 17.46 1.95
CA HIS A 48 9.53 16.54 2.88
C HIS A 48 9.05 16.71 4.34
N GLU A 49 8.72 17.93 4.76
CA GLU A 49 8.29 18.26 6.13
C GLU A 49 6.96 17.58 6.51
N GLN A 50 6.14 17.24 5.50
CA GLN A 50 4.86 16.54 5.69
C GLN A 50 5.05 15.03 5.84
N ILE A 51 6.17 14.47 5.38
CA ILE A 51 6.48 13.04 5.52
C ILE A 51 6.96 12.77 6.94
N LYS A 52 6.19 11.98 7.70
CA LYS A 52 6.50 11.66 9.10
C LYS A 52 7.24 10.36 9.25
N GLU A 53 6.95 9.38 8.41
CA GLU A 53 7.61 8.09 8.47
C GLU A 53 7.86 7.52 7.08
N VAL A 54 8.96 6.78 6.95
CA VAL A 54 9.28 5.99 5.77
C VAL A 54 9.52 4.57 6.20
N THR A 55 8.70 3.65 5.70
CA THR A 55 8.82 2.22 5.96
C THR A 55 9.26 1.49 4.71
N LEU A 56 10.37 0.78 4.82
CA LEU A 56 10.82 -0.16 3.80
C LEU A 56 10.33 -1.55 4.16
N LYS A 57 9.69 -2.21 3.19
CA LYS A 57 9.06 -3.51 3.33
C LYS A 57 9.55 -4.44 2.23
N LYS A 58 10.04 -5.63 2.60
CA LYS A 58 10.27 -6.73 1.67
C LYS A 58 9.09 -7.69 1.72
N GLU A 59 8.40 -7.82 0.60
CA GLU A 59 7.31 -8.78 0.44
C GLU A 59 7.84 -10.21 0.33
N ALA A 60 6.95 -11.18 0.52
CA ALA A 60 7.28 -12.61 0.42
C ALA A 60 7.73 -13.04 -0.99
N THR A 61 7.36 -12.28 -2.03
CA THR A 61 7.85 -12.41 -3.41
C THR A 61 9.29 -11.94 -3.59
N GLY A 62 9.85 -11.22 -2.62
CA GLY A 62 11.18 -10.65 -2.67
C GLY A 62 11.24 -9.19 -3.12
N ALA A 63 10.14 -8.65 -3.66
CA ALA A 63 10.01 -7.25 -4.02
C ALA A 63 10.13 -6.33 -2.80
N TRP A 64 10.76 -5.17 -3.00
CA TRP A 64 10.87 -4.12 -2.00
C TRP A 64 9.92 -2.97 -2.31
N TYR A 65 9.24 -2.50 -1.28
CA TYR A 65 8.36 -1.33 -1.33
C TYR A 65 8.75 -0.31 -0.28
N VAL A 66 8.50 0.95 -0.58
CA VAL A 66 8.65 2.06 0.34
C VAL A 66 7.28 2.69 0.56
N SER A 67 6.84 2.75 1.81
CA SER A 67 5.60 3.41 2.22
C SER A 67 5.93 4.71 2.93
N PHE A 68 5.32 5.80 2.48
CA PHE A 68 5.48 7.13 3.05
C PHE A 68 4.23 7.47 3.86
N CYS A 69 4.40 7.68 5.18
CA CYS A 69 3.34 8.19 6.04
C CYS A 69 3.39 9.70 6.03
N ILE A 70 2.33 10.34 5.55
CA ILE A 70 2.23 11.79 5.38
C ILE A 70 1.26 12.34 6.43
N LYS A 71 1.66 13.40 7.12
CA LYS A 71 0.73 14.20 7.91
C LYS A 71 -0.06 15.09 6.95
N THR A 72 -1.37 14.91 6.94
CA THR A 72 -2.32 15.77 6.23
C THR A 72 -3.27 16.37 7.25
N ASP A 73 -3.67 17.62 7.05
CA ASP A 73 -4.71 18.23 7.86
C ASP A 73 -6.08 17.68 7.40
N ALA A 74 -6.95 17.37 8.35
CA ALA A 74 -8.30 16.98 8.01
C ALA A 74 -9.02 18.19 7.38
N PRO A 75 -9.83 17.98 6.32
CA PRO A 75 -10.65 19.06 5.81
C PRO A 75 -11.57 19.57 6.94
N PRO A 76 -11.85 20.88 6.99
CA PRO A 76 -12.77 21.43 7.96
C PRO A 76 -14.13 20.73 7.80
N LYS A 77 -14.73 20.33 8.92
CA LYS A 77 -16.10 19.82 8.90
C LYS A 77 -17.05 21.00 8.67
N PRO A 78 -18.07 20.86 7.80
CA PRO A 78 -19.11 21.88 7.68
C PRO A 78 -19.83 22.06 9.01
N ASN A 79 -20.32 23.27 9.28
CA ASN A 79 -21.20 23.53 10.42
C ASN A 79 -22.50 22.74 10.22
N PRO A 80 -23.11 22.11 11.25
CA PRO A 80 -24.37 21.39 11.06
C PRO A 80 -25.51 22.22 10.44
N GLU A 81 -25.51 23.53 10.65
CA GLU A 81 -26.48 24.46 10.05
C GLU A 81 -26.30 24.64 8.53
N ASP A 82 -25.10 24.38 8.02
CA ASP A 82 -24.76 24.47 6.59
C ASP A 82 -24.97 23.13 5.86
N ILE A 83 -25.44 22.08 6.55
CA ILE A 83 -25.71 20.76 5.96
C ILE A 83 -27.18 20.71 5.56
N ASP A 84 -27.43 20.66 4.25
CA ASP A 84 -28.76 20.38 3.74
C ASP A 84 -29.06 18.87 3.83
N SER A 85 -30.16 18.53 4.52
CA SER A 85 -30.63 17.15 4.62
C SER A 85 -31.08 16.60 3.27
N GLU A 86 -31.54 17.45 2.35
CA GLU A 86 -31.96 17.04 1.00
C GLU A 86 -30.75 16.66 0.12
N ASP A 87 -29.56 17.22 0.40
CA ASP A 87 -28.30 16.90 -0.29
C ASP A 87 -27.49 15.77 0.41
N THR A 88 -28.05 15.15 1.44
CA THR A 88 -27.37 14.08 2.18
C THR A 88 -27.66 12.70 1.59
N VAL A 89 -26.60 11.94 1.30
CA VAL A 89 -26.70 10.57 0.80
C VAL A 89 -26.31 9.55 1.87
N GLY A 90 -27.19 8.61 2.17
CA GLY A 90 -26.90 7.49 3.06
C GLY A 90 -26.12 6.40 2.33
N LEU A 91 -25.04 5.88 2.94
CA LEU A 91 -24.25 4.77 2.41
C LEU A 91 -24.49 3.49 3.23
N ASP A 92 -25.02 2.46 2.60
CA ASP A 92 -25.14 1.11 3.17
C ASP A 92 -24.02 0.21 2.63
N LEU A 93 -23.36 -0.52 3.52
CA LEU A 93 -22.25 -1.42 3.18
C LEU A 93 -22.71 -2.87 3.25
N GLY A 94 -22.81 -3.51 2.09
CA GLY A 94 -23.37 -4.85 1.95
C GLY A 94 -22.36 -5.94 1.65
N VAL A 95 -22.74 -7.18 1.95
CA VAL A 95 -22.02 -8.37 1.50
C VAL A 95 -22.25 -8.60 0.00
N LEU A 96 -23.47 -8.40 -0.50
CA LEU A 96 -23.80 -8.62 -1.91
C LEU A 96 -23.36 -7.46 -2.81
N LYS A 97 -23.56 -6.22 -2.35
CA LYS A 97 -23.10 -4.99 -3.00
C LYS A 97 -22.16 -4.26 -2.05
N PHE A 98 -20.99 -3.85 -2.52
CA PHE A 98 -19.96 -3.23 -1.68
C PHE A 98 -20.46 -1.94 -1.03
N VAL A 99 -21.12 -1.09 -1.83
CA VAL A 99 -21.77 0.14 -1.38
C VAL A 99 -23.10 0.28 -2.09
N HIS A 100 -24.14 0.65 -1.37
CA HIS A 100 -25.40 1.13 -1.92
C HIS A 100 -25.70 2.51 -1.35
N ASP A 101 -26.13 3.45 -2.19
CA ASP A 101 -26.48 4.80 -1.75
C ASP A 101 -28.00 5.01 -1.71
N SER A 102 -28.49 6.01 -0.98
CA SER A 102 -29.93 6.30 -0.88
C SER A 102 -30.56 6.80 -2.19
N ASP A 103 -29.72 7.20 -3.16
CA ASP A 103 -30.13 7.64 -4.50
C ASP A 103 -30.23 6.46 -5.49
N GLY A 104 -30.02 5.23 -5.02
CA GLY A 104 -30.12 4.01 -5.83
C GLY A 104 -28.86 3.67 -6.63
N ARG A 105 -27.74 4.38 -6.44
CA ARG A 105 -26.44 3.99 -7.00
C ARG A 105 -25.86 2.84 -6.18
N SER A 106 -25.12 1.97 -6.84
CA SER A 106 -24.41 0.90 -6.14
C SER A 106 -23.08 0.56 -6.78
N VAL A 107 -22.10 0.30 -5.92
CA VAL A 107 -20.82 -0.29 -6.30
C VAL A 107 -20.90 -1.78 -6.02
N GLN A 108 -20.72 -2.59 -7.07
CA GLN A 108 -20.71 -4.04 -6.92
C GLN A 108 -19.49 -4.49 -6.09
N ARG A 109 -19.59 -5.68 -5.51
CA ARG A 109 -18.45 -6.33 -4.89
C ARG A 109 -17.35 -6.56 -5.94
N LEU A 110 -16.09 -6.52 -5.50
CA LEU A 110 -14.96 -6.96 -6.31
C LEU A 110 -15.11 -8.45 -6.68
N GLU A 111 -15.07 -8.75 -7.97
CA GLU A 111 -15.01 -10.12 -8.49
C GLU A 111 -13.60 -10.67 -8.26
N LEU A 112 -13.46 -11.50 -7.21
CA LEU A 112 -12.19 -12.08 -6.76
C LEU A 112 -12.19 -13.62 -6.86
N SER A 113 -13.12 -14.20 -7.63
CA SER A 113 -13.22 -15.66 -7.82
C SER A 113 -11.93 -16.23 -8.38
N ASP A 114 -11.41 -15.66 -9.46
CA ASP A 114 -10.20 -16.12 -10.14
C ASP A 114 -8.98 -16.10 -9.21
N ASP A 115 -8.83 -15.03 -8.42
CA ASP A 115 -7.76 -14.90 -7.43
C ASP A 115 -7.88 -15.96 -6.33
N ARG A 116 -9.10 -16.25 -5.85
CA ARG A 116 -9.34 -17.29 -4.84
C ARG A 116 -9.03 -18.67 -5.39
N GLU A 117 -9.53 -19.01 -6.58
CA GLU A 117 -9.26 -20.30 -7.22
C GLU A 117 -7.76 -20.51 -7.47
N ARG A 118 -7.08 -19.47 -7.93
CA ARG A 118 -5.62 -19.47 -8.07
C ARG A 118 -4.95 -19.72 -6.72
N LEU A 119 -5.29 -18.96 -5.68
CA LEU A 119 -4.69 -19.11 -4.36
C LEU A 119 -4.92 -20.51 -3.78
N GLU A 120 -6.12 -21.08 -3.91
CA GLU A 120 -6.42 -22.44 -3.48
C GLU A 120 -5.55 -23.48 -4.19
N ARG A 121 -5.40 -23.36 -5.51
CA ARG A 121 -4.54 -24.24 -6.32
C ARG A 121 -3.08 -24.14 -5.89
N GLU A 122 -2.56 -22.92 -5.75
CA GLU A 122 -1.16 -22.70 -5.40
C GLU A 122 -0.86 -23.13 -3.94
N GLN A 123 -1.80 -22.91 -3.01
CA GLN A 123 -1.69 -23.38 -1.61
C GLN A 123 -1.71 -24.91 -1.51
N ARG A 124 -2.60 -25.58 -2.28
CA ARG A 124 -2.64 -27.05 -2.35
C ARG A 124 -1.36 -27.65 -2.94
N SER A 125 -0.76 -26.99 -3.92
CA SER A 125 0.55 -27.36 -4.46
C SER A 125 1.67 -27.16 -3.43
N LEU A 126 1.61 -26.07 -2.65
CA LEU A 126 2.59 -25.76 -1.60
C LEU A 126 2.58 -26.80 -0.48
N SER A 127 1.41 -27.19 0.01
CA SER A 127 1.27 -28.10 1.15
C SER A 127 1.83 -29.50 0.90
N ARG A 128 1.93 -29.91 -0.37
CA ARG A 128 2.49 -31.20 -0.79
C ARG A 128 4.01 -31.19 -0.92
N LYS A 129 4.66 -30.02 -0.83
CA LYS A 129 6.11 -29.88 -1.02
C LYS A 129 6.83 -29.95 0.32
N GLN A 130 8.02 -30.56 0.32
CA GLN A 130 8.88 -30.61 1.50
C GLN A 130 9.32 -29.20 1.91
N HIS A 131 8.95 -28.79 3.11
CA HIS A 131 9.29 -27.48 3.65
C HIS A 131 10.80 -27.23 3.59
N GLY A 132 11.20 -26.04 3.12
CA GLY A 132 12.60 -25.64 2.96
C GLY A 132 13.31 -26.18 1.70
N SER A 133 12.67 -27.04 0.91
CA SER A 133 13.20 -27.43 -0.40
C SER A 133 13.15 -26.29 -1.41
N ASN A 134 14.01 -26.31 -2.44
CA ASN A 134 14.01 -25.33 -3.53
C ASN A 134 12.63 -25.25 -4.22
N ASN A 135 11.98 -26.41 -4.42
CA ASN A 135 10.65 -26.48 -5.02
C ASN A 135 9.57 -25.86 -4.13
N TRP A 136 9.70 -26.01 -2.81
CA TRP A 136 8.81 -25.37 -1.83
C TRP A 136 8.98 -23.86 -1.84
N GLU A 137 10.23 -23.37 -1.87
CA GLU A 137 10.51 -21.92 -1.87
C GLU A 137 9.93 -21.24 -3.12
N GLN A 138 10.11 -21.83 -4.31
CA GLN A 138 9.52 -21.32 -5.55
C GLN A 138 7.99 -21.30 -5.47
N GLN A 139 7.37 -22.34 -4.94
CA GLN A 139 5.92 -22.42 -4.80
C GLN A 139 5.39 -21.41 -3.80
N ARG A 140 6.08 -21.19 -2.67
CA ARG A 140 5.69 -20.20 -1.67
C ARG A 140 5.65 -18.79 -2.27
N GLN A 141 6.56 -18.47 -3.19
CA GLN A 141 6.55 -17.20 -3.91
C GLN A 141 5.36 -17.07 -4.86
N ARG A 142 4.92 -18.15 -5.50
CA ARG A 142 3.71 -18.17 -6.35
C ARG A 142 2.41 -17.99 -5.57
N VAL A 143 2.37 -18.46 -4.32
CA VAL A 143 1.24 -18.20 -3.40
C VAL A 143 1.21 -16.71 -2.98
N ALA A 144 2.37 -16.06 -2.88
CA ALA A 144 2.50 -14.69 -2.38
C ALA A 144 2.38 -13.60 -3.44
N GLY A 145 2.66 -13.91 -4.71
CA GLY A 145 2.41 -13.03 -5.86
C GLY A 145 1.05 -13.32 -6.42
#